data_AF-A0AAD1XL73-F1
#
_entry.id   AF-A0AAD1XL73-F1
#
_cell.length_a   1.000
_cell.length_b   1.000
_cell.length_c   1.000
_cell.angle_alpha   90.00
_cell.angle_beta   90.00
_cell.angle_gamma   90.00
#
_symmetry.space_group_name_H-M   'P 1'
#
loop_
_entity.id
_entity.type
_entity.pdbx_description
1 polymer ?
#
loop_
_entity_poly.entity_id
_entity_poly.type
_entity_poly.pdbx_seq_one_letter_code
_entity_poly.pdbx_strand_id
1 'polypeptide(L)'
;MKQERKPNRTNGVSCPWNIAQILTFATIGFQILAVSIIILPALNSASLKVTFSVINTVTILTTLVFCAITSLINPGYISDKSSIYTSENIERDIESSKELLECQICQHKVPKEYKHCGSCNKCVQDFDHHCQWLNTCIGSKNYKFFISFVISYACMNLSVSITAIIILFNQNSRTVLYKQSGDLIQTILIVICTCVLTITIPILCFCVGLLTFHCYLWVKDITTYEFIIRRRKTKLEKINKKSVQLEQEKKIIQEKIKDAIQNQNYSSRDEFSSIDKVVLPGVDNNFNANTALASNANTMTSSPCAVPCADDKLNMSLRAFQRRGTVAP
;
A
#
# COMPACT_ATOMS: atom_id res chain seq x y z
N MET A 1 -29.96 -3.37 -11.36
CA MET A 1 -29.67 -3.55 -9.92
C MET A 1 -28.93 -2.32 -9.42
N LYS A 2 -29.48 -1.54 -8.47
CA LYS A 2 -28.74 -0.44 -7.84
C LYS A 2 -27.63 -1.06 -6.99
N GLN A 3 -26.37 -0.84 -7.34
CA GLN A 3 -25.26 -1.18 -6.43
C GLN A 3 -25.49 -0.41 -5.12
N GLU A 4 -25.70 -1.14 -4.02
CA GLU A 4 -25.72 -0.54 -2.69
C GLU A 4 -24.37 0.16 -2.47
N ARG A 5 -24.40 1.48 -2.27
CA ARG A 5 -23.18 2.24 -1.96
C ARG A 5 -22.65 1.75 -0.62
N LYS A 6 -21.41 1.27 -0.61
CA LYS A 6 -20.71 0.93 0.64
C LYS A 6 -20.75 2.13 1.60
N PRO A 7 -20.99 1.91 2.91
CA PRO A 7 -21.06 3.00 3.86
C PRO A 7 -19.72 3.74 3.93
N ASN A 8 -19.82 5.05 4.17
CA ASN A 8 -18.66 5.93 4.31
C ASN A 8 -17.87 5.59 5.57
N ARG A 9 -16.58 5.30 5.43
CA ARG A 9 -15.70 5.07 6.58
C ARG A 9 -15.44 6.40 7.30
N THR A 10 -15.65 6.47 8.61
CA THR A 10 -15.40 7.71 9.38
C THR A 10 -13.93 7.87 9.71
N ASN A 11 -13.26 6.81 10.19
CA ASN A 11 -11.85 6.80 10.54
C ASN A 11 -11.23 5.38 10.44
N GLY A 12 -9.96 5.24 10.82
CA GLY A 12 -9.20 4.00 10.78
C GLY A 12 -9.74 2.90 11.71
N VAL A 13 -10.39 3.24 12.81
CA VAL A 13 -10.90 2.24 13.78
C VAL A 13 -12.31 1.75 13.44
N SER A 14 -12.93 2.31 12.41
CA SER A 14 -14.26 1.92 11.97
C SER A 14 -14.30 0.49 11.41
N CYS A 15 -15.41 -0.22 11.61
CA CYS A 15 -15.63 -1.52 10.97
C CYS A 15 -15.96 -1.39 9.47
N PRO A 16 -15.64 -2.39 8.62
CA PRO A 16 -14.90 -3.60 8.96
C PRO A 16 -13.39 -3.34 9.15
N TRP A 17 -12.75 -4.12 10.02
CA TRP A 17 -11.31 -4.07 10.22
C TRP A 17 -10.59 -4.84 9.11
N ASN A 18 -9.43 -4.32 8.71
CA ASN A 18 -8.55 -5.03 7.79
C ASN A 18 -7.68 -6.03 8.56
N ILE A 19 -7.41 -7.20 7.99
CA ILE A 19 -6.51 -8.19 8.61
C ILE A 19 -5.14 -7.57 8.91
N ALA A 20 -4.62 -6.73 8.00
CA ALA A 20 -3.36 -6.03 8.21
C ALA A 20 -3.38 -5.13 9.47
N GLN A 21 -4.49 -4.45 9.74
CA GLN A 21 -4.65 -3.63 10.94
C GLN A 21 -4.67 -4.48 12.21
N ILE A 22 -5.38 -5.61 12.19
CA ILE A 22 -5.40 -6.56 13.31
C ILE A 22 -3.98 -7.07 13.58
N LEU A 23 -3.25 -7.42 12.52
CA LEU A 23 -1.85 -7.84 12.63
C LEU A 23 -0.98 -6.75 13.23
N THR A 24 -1.13 -5.47 12.83
CA THR A 24 -0.40 -4.35 13.45
C THR A 24 -0.67 -4.24 14.96
N PHE A 25 -1.92 -4.36 15.40
CA PHE A 25 -2.24 -4.30 16.82
C PHE A 25 -1.73 -5.52 17.58
N ALA A 26 -1.85 -6.71 16.98
CA ALA A 26 -1.34 -7.95 17.56
C ALA A 26 0.19 -7.90 17.73
N THR A 27 0.92 -7.39 16.73
CA THR A 27 2.38 -7.27 16.83
C THR A 27 2.78 -6.22 17.85
N ILE A 28 2.14 -5.06 17.91
CA ILE A 28 2.42 -4.06 18.96
C ILE A 28 2.14 -4.64 20.35
N GLY A 29 1.01 -5.32 20.55
CA GLY A 29 0.66 -5.96 21.82
C GLY A 29 1.67 -7.04 22.22
N PHE A 30 2.05 -7.91 21.29
CA PHE A 30 3.08 -8.93 21.52
C PHE A 30 4.41 -8.32 21.95
N GLN A 31 4.85 -7.22 21.30
CA GLN A 31 6.10 -6.55 21.64
C GLN A 31 6.06 -5.93 23.04
N ILE A 32 4.93 -5.31 23.42
CA ILE A 32 4.73 -4.78 24.79
C ILE A 32 4.87 -5.91 25.81
N LEU A 33 4.19 -7.04 25.60
CA LEU A 33 4.26 -8.19 26.50
C LEU A 33 5.68 -8.78 26.57
N ALA A 34 6.34 -8.94 25.43
CA ALA A 34 7.71 -9.46 25.35
C ALA A 34 8.70 -8.56 26.10
N VAL A 35 8.57 -7.23 25.95
CA VAL A 35 9.41 -6.26 26.67
C VAL A 35 9.19 -6.36 28.18
N SER A 36 7.93 -6.29 28.63
CA SER A 36 7.59 -6.20 30.06
C SER A 36 7.84 -7.51 30.83
N ILE A 37 7.51 -8.66 30.23
CA ILE A 37 7.49 -9.95 30.95
C ILE A 37 8.83 -10.67 30.84
N ILE A 38 9.57 -10.48 29.73
CA ILE A 38 10.69 -11.37 29.38
C ILE A 38 11.99 -10.59 29.27
N ILE A 39 12.00 -9.56 28.41
CA ILE A 39 13.25 -8.86 28.05
C ILE A 39 13.78 -8.04 29.23
N LEU A 40 12.95 -7.23 29.89
CA LEU A 40 13.43 -6.41 31.01
C LEU A 40 13.88 -7.25 32.23
N PRO A 41 13.16 -8.31 32.64
CA PRO A 41 13.63 -9.18 33.73
C PRO A 41 14.90 -9.96 33.40
N ALA A 42 15.12 -10.35 32.14
CA ALA A 42 16.27 -11.15 31.71
C ALA A 42 17.61 -10.38 31.63
N LEU A 43 17.58 -9.05 31.72
CA LEU A 43 18.80 -8.24 31.84
C LEU A 43 19.36 -8.39 33.26
N ASN A 44 20.68 -8.46 33.43
CA ASN A 44 21.28 -8.55 34.78
C ASN A 44 21.82 -7.23 35.30
N SER A 45 22.29 -6.35 34.41
CA SER A 45 22.82 -5.04 34.79
C SER A 45 21.67 -4.05 35.04
N ALA A 46 21.67 -3.39 36.20
CA ALA A 46 20.71 -2.35 36.53
C ALA A 46 20.73 -1.20 35.51
N SER A 47 21.92 -0.79 35.05
CA SER A 47 22.07 0.26 34.03
C SER A 47 21.44 -0.15 32.71
N LEU A 48 21.65 -1.40 32.27
CA LEU A 48 21.01 -1.91 31.05
C LEU A 48 19.49 -1.97 31.20
N LYS A 49 18.97 -2.44 32.35
CA LYS A 49 17.52 -2.46 32.63
C LYS A 49 16.90 -1.08 32.49
N VAL A 50 17.45 -0.09 33.19
CA VAL A 50 16.94 1.29 33.16
C VAL A 50 17.02 1.85 31.73
N THR A 51 18.15 1.66 31.06
CA THR A 51 18.37 2.19 29.71
C THR A 51 17.38 1.61 28.71
N PHE A 52 17.27 0.28 28.62
CA PHE A 52 16.34 -0.37 27.69
C PHE A 52 14.88 -0.17 28.10
N SER A 53 14.57 -0.05 29.40
CA SER A 53 13.22 0.30 29.84
C SER A 53 12.82 1.67 29.30
N VAL A 54 13.65 2.70 29.48
CA VAL A 54 13.37 4.05 29.00
C VAL A 54 13.21 4.07 27.47
N ILE A 55 14.15 3.47 26.73
CA ILE A 55 14.10 3.44 25.26
C ILE A 55 12.85 2.71 24.75
N ASN A 56 12.54 1.53 25.29
CA ASN A 56 11.35 0.78 24.87
C ASN A 56 10.06 1.52 25.25
N THR A 57 9.97 2.10 26.45
CA THR A 57 8.80 2.89 26.86
C THR A 57 8.57 4.07 25.91
N VAL A 58 9.61 4.85 25.57
CA VAL A 58 9.49 5.99 24.65
C VAL A 58 9.07 5.55 23.24
N THR A 59 9.71 4.50 22.70
CA THR A 59 9.37 4.01 21.36
C THR A 59 7.96 3.42 21.31
N ILE A 60 7.52 2.65 22.32
CA ILE A 60 6.15 2.14 22.43
C ILE A 60 5.14 3.32 22.49
N LEU A 61 5.38 4.30 23.37
CA LEU A 61 4.48 5.44 23.53
C LEU A 61 4.34 6.22 22.22
N THR A 62 5.45 6.54 21.57
CA THR A 62 5.43 7.28 20.30
C THR A 62 4.76 6.46 19.18
N THR A 63 4.99 5.14 19.11
CA THR A 63 4.29 4.26 18.17
C THR A 63 2.78 4.27 18.39
N LEU A 64 2.32 4.11 19.64
CA LEU A 64 0.89 4.13 19.98
C LEU A 64 0.25 5.48 19.65
N VAL A 65 0.91 6.57 20.04
CA VAL A 65 0.44 7.94 19.78
C VAL A 65 0.33 8.20 18.28
N PHE A 66 1.38 7.95 17.49
CA PHE A 66 1.31 8.20 16.05
C PHE A 66 0.39 7.23 15.31
N CYS A 67 0.25 5.99 15.77
CA CYS A 67 -0.75 5.05 15.26
C CYS A 67 -2.16 5.60 15.45
N ALA A 68 -2.48 6.05 16.68
CA ALA A 68 -3.78 6.63 17.01
C ALA A 68 -4.04 7.92 16.23
N ILE A 69 -3.10 8.87 16.25
CA ILE A 69 -3.21 10.14 15.55
C ILE A 69 -3.44 9.90 14.05
N THR A 70 -2.63 9.06 13.40
CA THR A 70 -2.77 8.81 11.96
C THR A 70 -4.10 8.14 11.62
N SER A 71 -4.56 7.21 12.45
CA SER A 71 -5.80 6.45 12.26
C SER A 71 -7.06 7.29 12.50
N LEU A 72 -7.00 8.25 13.43
CA LEU A 72 -8.15 9.02 13.88
C LEU A 72 -8.28 10.38 13.17
N ILE A 73 -7.17 10.99 12.77
CA ILE A 73 -7.21 12.28 12.06
C ILE A 73 -7.86 12.12 10.69
N ASN A 74 -8.72 13.09 10.37
CA ASN A 74 -9.29 13.23 9.03
C ASN A 74 -8.15 13.51 8.02
N PRO A 75 -7.93 12.62 7.03
CA PRO A 75 -6.81 12.71 6.08
C PRO A 75 -6.94 13.83 5.05
N GLY A 76 -8.03 14.60 5.08
CA GLY A 76 -8.40 15.56 4.04
C GLY A 76 -9.68 15.17 3.30
N TYR A 77 -10.60 14.47 3.97
CA TYR A 77 -11.97 14.30 3.49
C TYR A 77 -12.66 15.66 3.37
N ILE A 78 -13.50 15.77 2.35
CA ILE A 78 -14.42 16.91 2.19
C ILE A 78 -15.34 16.95 3.41
N SER A 79 -15.20 18.00 4.21
CA SER A 79 -15.89 18.16 5.50
C SER A 79 -17.37 18.43 5.34
N ASP A 80 -17.78 19.03 4.22
CA ASP A 80 -19.19 19.23 3.93
C ASP A 80 -19.46 19.34 2.43
N LYS A 81 -20.54 18.72 1.96
CA LYS A 81 -20.98 18.86 0.56
C LYS A 81 -21.51 20.27 0.28
N SER A 82 -21.86 21.03 1.32
CA SER A 82 -22.28 22.43 1.21
C SER A 82 -21.09 23.38 1.01
N SER A 83 -19.92 23.07 1.56
CA SER A 83 -18.78 23.99 1.61
C SER A 83 -17.93 24.03 0.34
N ILE A 84 -18.19 23.18 -0.66
CA ILE A 84 -17.52 23.26 -1.98
C ILE A 84 -18.44 23.86 -3.05
N TYR A 85 -19.76 23.96 -2.78
CA TYR A 85 -20.79 24.34 -3.76
C TYR A 85 -21.53 25.62 -3.40
N THR A 86 -20.98 26.46 -2.53
CA THR A 86 -21.45 27.84 -2.51
C THR A 86 -20.92 28.54 -3.76
N SER A 87 -21.76 29.33 -4.40
CA SER A 87 -21.42 30.12 -5.59
C SER A 87 -20.12 30.92 -5.40
N GLU A 88 -19.90 31.44 -4.18
CA GLU A 88 -18.67 32.12 -3.75
C GLU A 88 -17.40 31.26 -3.78
N ASN A 89 -17.47 29.97 -3.49
CA ASN A 89 -16.28 29.11 -3.47
C ASN A 89 -15.89 28.67 -4.88
N ILE A 90 -16.89 28.52 -5.75
CA ILE A 90 -16.69 28.27 -7.19
C ILE A 90 -16.08 29.52 -7.84
N GLU A 91 -16.62 30.71 -7.57
CA GLU A 91 -16.05 31.97 -8.07
C GLU A 91 -14.62 32.14 -7.58
N ARG A 92 -14.31 31.96 -6.29
CA ARG A 92 -12.92 32.04 -5.79
C ARG A 92 -11.99 30.99 -6.38
N ASP A 93 -12.43 29.75 -6.54
CA ASP A 93 -11.57 28.71 -7.12
C ASP A 93 -11.35 28.92 -8.63
N ILE A 94 -12.36 29.45 -9.35
CA ILE A 94 -12.25 29.90 -10.75
C ILE A 94 -11.32 31.12 -10.85
N GLU A 95 -11.46 32.11 -9.96
CA GLU A 95 -10.59 33.29 -9.86
C GLU A 95 -9.14 32.89 -9.53
N SER A 96 -8.96 31.83 -8.73
CA SER A 96 -7.66 31.24 -8.42
C SER A 96 -7.12 30.30 -9.51
N SER A 97 -7.80 30.16 -10.65
CA SER A 97 -7.44 29.27 -11.77
C SER A 97 -7.30 27.78 -11.41
N LYS A 98 -8.02 27.28 -10.39
CA LYS A 98 -8.03 25.86 -10.07
C LYS A 98 -8.99 25.09 -10.98
N GLU A 99 -8.45 24.15 -11.75
CA GLU A 99 -9.25 23.19 -12.52
C GLU A 99 -10.11 22.32 -11.58
N LEU A 100 -11.43 22.42 -11.71
CA LEU A 100 -12.40 21.56 -11.03
C LEU A 100 -12.69 20.33 -11.90
N LEU A 101 -12.64 19.14 -11.30
CA LEU A 101 -12.95 17.85 -11.92
C LEU A 101 -14.17 17.21 -11.25
N GLU A 102 -15.01 16.50 -12.00
CA GLU A 102 -16.13 15.77 -11.42
C GLU A 102 -15.72 14.37 -10.93
N CYS A 103 -16.00 14.07 -9.65
CA CYS A 103 -15.89 12.70 -9.15
C CYS A 103 -17.13 11.91 -9.57
N GLN A 104 -16.97 10.97 -10.52
CA GLN A 104 -18.07 10.14 -11.02
C GLN A 104 -18.73 9.25 -9.95
N ILE A 105 -18.01 8.89 -8.89
CA ILE A 105 -18.51 8.01 -7.82
C ILE A 105 -19.33 8.81 -6.80
N CYS A 106 -18.80 9.97 -6.37
CA CYS A 106 -19.48 10.83 -5.41
C CYS A 106 -20.49 11.79 -6.06
N GLN A 107 -20.43 11.95 -7.40
CA GLN A 107 -21.27 12.81 -8.25
C GLN A 107 -21.20 14.29 -7.88
N HIS A 108 -19.96 14.77 -7.73
CA HIS A 108 -19.72 16.15 -7.31
C HIS A 108 -18.33 16.61 -7.83
N LYS A 109 -18.22 17.84 -8.32
CA LYS A 109 -16.97 18.58 -8.57
C LYS A 109 -16.01 18.62 -7.35
N VAL A 110 -14.74 18.46 -7.63
CA VAL A 110 -13.63 18.54 -6.67
C VAL A 110 -12.44 19.18 -7.35
N PRO A 111 -11.59 19.92 -6.63
CA PRO A 111 -10.31 20.36 -7.18
C PRO A 111 -9.46 19.17 -7.66
N LYS A 112 -8.57 19.41 -8.65
CA LYS A 112 -7.69 18.39 -9.25
C LYS A 112 -6.82 17.64 -8.23
N GLU A 113 -6.56 18.21 -7.06
CA GLU A 113 -5.79 17.63 -5.96
C GLU A 113 -6.53 16.50 -5.23
N TYR A 114 -7.85 16.39 -5.40
CA TYR A 114 -8.64 15.34 -4.77
C TYR A 114 -8.66 14.07 -5.61
N LYS A 115 -8.66 12.91 -4.93
CA LYS A 115 -8.88 11.58 -5.54
C LYS A 115 -9.86 10.77 -4.69
N HIS A 116 -10.66 9.94 -5.35
CA HIS A 116 -11.62 9.07 -4.66
C HIS A 116 -10.96 7.78 -4.19
N CYS A 117 -11.11 7.46 -2.89
CA CYS A 117 -10.71 6.17 -2.33
C CYS A 117 -11.93 5.24 -2.25
N GLY A 118 -11.93 4.17 -3.04
CA GLY A 118 -13.03 3.19 -3.03
C GLY A 118 -13.16 2.40 -1.72
N SER A 119 -12.08 2.24 -0.94
CA SER A 119 -12.11 1.57 0.37
C SER A 119 -12.79 2.41 1.46
N CYS A 120 -12.63 3.73 1.42
CA CYS A 120 -13.26 4.66 2.35
C CYS A 120 -14.59 5.24 1.82
N ASN A 121 -14.83 5.10 0.52
CA ASN A 121 -15.92 5.73 -0.25
C ASN A 121 -15.95 7.26 -0.10
N LYS A 122 -14.77 7.90 -0.14
CA LYS A 122 -14.60 9.35 0.06
C LYS A 122 -13.52 9.92 -0.85
N CYS A 123 -13.70 11.18 -1.27
CA CYS A 123 -12.63 11.96 -1.88
C CYS A 123 -11.68 12.51 -0.81
N VAL A 124 -10.37 12.40 -1.07
CA VAL A 124 -9.29 12.79 -0.17
C VAL A 124 -8.39 13.79 -0.88
N GLN A 125 -8.09 14.91 -0.23
CA GLN A 125 -7.16 15.94 -0.71
C GLN A 125 -5.71 15.43 -0.69
N ASP A 126 -4.98 15.62 -1.78
CA ASP A 126 -3.59 15.15 -1.97
C ASP A 126 -3.44 13.68 -1.56
N PHE A 127 -4.33 12.85 -2.11
CA PHE A 127 -4.38 11.43 -1.81
C PHE A 127 -3.05 10.74 -2.12
N ASP A 128 -2.47 10.08 -1.12
CA ASP A 128 -1.28 9.27 -1.27
C ASP A 128 -1.64 7.80 -1.48
N HIS A 129 -2.29 7.19 -0.49
CA HIS A 129 -2.79 5.81 -0.59
C HIS A 129 -3.85 5.52 0.49
N HIS A 130 -4.48 4.35 0.40
CA HIS A 130 -5.24 3.78 1.51
C HIS A 130 -4.36 2.77 2.24
N CYS A 131 -4.01 3.06 3.49
CA CYS A 131 -3.15 2.21 4.30
C CYS A 131 -3.99 1.11 4.95
N GLN A 132 -3.77 -0.15 4.54
CA GLN A 132 -4.48 -1.29 5.12
C GLN A 132 -4.06 -1.57 6.58
N TRP A 133 -2.82 -1.24 6.95
CA TRP A 133 -2.27 -1.41 8.30
C TRP A 133 -2.88 -0.47 9.34
N LEU A 134 -3.30 0.73 8.91
CA LEU A 134 -4.00 1.72 9.76
C LEU A 134 -5.48 1.85 9.41
N ASN A 135 -5.93 1.12 8.38
CA ASN A 135 -7.27 1.08 7.84
C ASN A 135 -7.87 2.48 7.55
N THR A 136 -7.02 3.42 7.15
CA THR A 136 -7.37 4.82 6.86
C THR A 136 -6.68 5.31 5.59
N CYS A 137 -7.19 6.38 4.99
CA CYS A 137 -6.46 7.05 3.91
C CYS A 137 -5.28 7.84 4.47
N ILE A 138 -4.20 7.90 3.70
CA ILE A 138 -3.09 8.81 3.90
C ILE A 138 -3.23 9.93 2.86
N GLY A 139 -3.28 11.17 3.34
CA GLY A 139 -3.41 12.37 2.52
C GLY A 139 -2.70 13.57 3.16
N SER A 140 -2.96 14.77 2.65
CA SER A 140 -2.29 16.02 3.09
C SER A 140 -2.24 16.21 4.60
N LYS A 141 -3.35 15.91 5.32
CA LYS A 141 -3.49 16.23 6.74
C LYS A 141 -2.87 15.22 7.70
N ASN A 142 -2.60 13.99 7.27
CA ASN A 142 -2.05 12.94 8.14
C ASN A 142 -0.77 12.27 7.61
N TYR A 143 -0.25 12.69 6.45
CA TYR A 143 0.98 12.13 5.88
C TYR A 143 2.18 12.20 6.83
N LYS A 144 2.36 13.33 7.54
CA LYS A 144 3.48 13.48 8.49
C LYS A 144 3.38 12.50 9.65
N PHE A 145 2.18 12.35 10.21
CA PHE A 145 1.93 11.40 11.30
C PHE A 145 2.12 9.95 10.85
N PHE A 146 1.75 9.64 9.60
CA PHE A 146 2.05 8.34 9.00
C PHE A 146 3.56 8.07 8.95
N ILE A 147 4.36 9.02 8.45
CA ILE A 147 5.83 8.86 8.42
C ILE A 147 6.39 8.73 9.85
N SER A 148 5.93 9.56 10.79
CA SER A 148 6.32 9.46 12.20
C SER A 148 5.95 8.11 12.82
N PHE A 149 4.78 7.56 12.50
CA PHE A 149 4.38 6.21 12.91
C PHE A 149 5.34 5.15 12.38
N VAL A 150 5.67 5.17 11.08
CA VAL A 150 6.58 4.19 10.47
C VAL A 150 7.98 4.29 11.09
N ILE A 151 8.48 5.49 11.36
CA ILE A 151 9.77 5.71 12.04
C ILE A 151 9.72 5.16 13.47
N SER A 152 8.75 5.57 14.29
CA SER A 152 8.62 5.08 15.67
C SER A 152 8.47 3.56 15.72
N TYR A 153 7.70 2.97 14.80
CA TYR A 153 7.53 1.52 14.72
C TYR A 153 8.82 0.81 14.30
N ALA A 154 9.61 1.37 13.38
CA ALA A 154 10.95 0.86 13.07
C ALA A 154 11.88 0.93 14.29
N CYS A 155 11.91 2.06 15.00
CA CYS A 155 12.71 2.24 16.21
C CYS A 155 12.33 1.26 17.32
N MET A 156 11.03 1.00 17.51
CA MET A 156 10.52 0.00 18.47
C MET A 156 11.05 -1.40 18.11
N ASN A 157 10.88 -1.84 16.86
CA ASN A 157 11.36 -3.14 16.41
C ASN A 157 12.90 -3.27 16.49
N LEU A 158 13.63 -2.19 16.20
CA LEU A 158 15.09 -2.15 16.33
C LEU A 158 15.53 -2.28 17.80
N SER A 159 14.92 -1.52 18.71
CA SER A 159 15.25 -1.56 20.14
C SER A 159 15.00 -2.94 20.75
N VAL A 160 13.84 -3.54 20.45
CA VAL A 160 13.52 -4.89 20.93
C VAL A 160 14.48 -5.93 20.36
N SER A 161 14.80 -5.84 19.06
CA SER A 161 15.75 -6.77 18.42
C SER A 161 17.14 -6.70 19.05
N ILE A 162 17.66 -5.49 19.27
CA ILE A 162 18.97 -5.29 19.92
C ILE A 162 18.96 -5.90 21.32
N THR A 163 17.90 -5.67 22.10
CA THR A 163 17.82 -6.19 23.47
C THR A 163 17.75 -7.72 23.49
N ALA A 164 16.96 -8.33 22.60
CA ALA A 164 16.88 -9.78 22.45
C ALA A 164 18.22 -10.40 22.04
N ILE A 165 18.95 -9.76 21.10
CA ILE A 165 20.30 -10.19 20.70
C ILE A 165 21.26 -10.11 21.90
N ILE A 166 21.25 -9.01 22.66
CA ILE A 166 22.10 -8.88 23.85
C ILE A 166 21.83 -10.02 24.84
N ILE A 167 20.56 -10.37 25.10
CA ILE A 167 20.21 -11.47 26.00
C ILE A 167 20.74 -12.82 25.47
N LEU A 168 20.59 -13.09 24.17
CA LEU A 168 21.03 -14.34 23.55
C LEU A 168 22.55 -14.51 23.56
N PHE A 169 23.31 -13.44 23.32
CA PHE A 169 24.77 -13.51 23.21
C PHE A 169 25.51 -13.23 24.53
N ASN A 170 24.86 -12.60 25.52
CA ASN A 170 25.47 -12.37 26.82
C ASN A 170 25.52 -13.68 27.64
N GLN A 171 26.69 -14.32 27.62
CA GLN A 171 26.94 -15.55 28.37
C GLN A 171 26.73 -15.38 29.88
N ASN A 172 27.09 -14.23 30.45
CA ASN A 172 26.87 -13.94 31.87
C ASN A 172 25.37 -13.81 32.20
N SER A 173 24.56 -13.27 31.30
CA SER A 173 23.10 -13.26 31.48
C SER A 173 22.53 -14.68 31.52
N ARG A 174 22.96 -15.54 30.59
CA ARG A 174 22.49 -16.92 30.51
C ARG A 174 22.94 -17.77 31.70
N THR A 175 24.18 -17.62 32.18
CA THR A 175 24.69 -18.42 33.31
C THR A 175 24.05 -18.05 34.65
N VAL A 176 23.74 -16.77 34.89
CA VAL A 176 23.01 -16.34 36.09
C VAL A 176 21.57 -16.88 36.07
N LEU A 177 20.87 -16.73 34.93
CA LEU A 177 19.50 -17.24 34.79
C LEU A 177 19.44 -18.77 34.91
N TYR A 178 20.41 -19.48 34.33
CA TYR A 178 20.60 -20.92 34.50
C TYR A 178 20.73 -21.31 35.97
N LYS A 179 21.67 -20.67 36.70
CA LYS A 179 21.90 -20.95 38.13
C LYS A 179 20.68 -20.63 38.99
N GLN A 180 19.88 -19.64 38.62
CA GLN A 180 18.71 -19.22 39.37
C GLN A 180 17.44 -20.05 39.05
N SER A 181 17.32 -20.56 37.83
CA SER A 181 16.02 -20.96 37.26
C SER A 181 16.03 -22.33 36.57
N GLY A 182 17.20 -22.96 36.39
CA GLY A 182 17.37 -24.26 35.75
C GLY A 182 17.24 -24.25 34.22
N ASP A 183 17.46 -25.42 33.61
CA ASP A 183 17.53 -25.63 32.15
C ASP A 183 16.23 -25.25 31.40
N LEU A 184 15.06 -25.51 32.00
CA LEU A 184 13.77 -25.27 31.37
C LEU A 184 13.54 -23.77 31.10
N ILE A 185 13.81 -22.92 32.08
CA ILE A 185 13.58 -21.47 31.97
C ILE A 185 14.57 -20.84 30.97
N GLN A 186 15.81 -21.29 30.96
CA GLN A 186 16.79 -20.85 29.97
C GLN A 186 16.36 -21.24 28.54
N THR A 187 15.89 -22.46 28.34
CA THR A 187 15.39 -22.94 27.05
C THR A 187 14.20 -22.09 26.59
N ILE A 188 13.22 -21.84 27.47
CA ILE A 188 12.04 -21.01 27.19
C ILE A 188 12.48 -19.60 26.77
N LEU A 189 13.42 -18.98 27.49
CA LEU A 189 13.91 -17.65 27.17
C LEU A 189 14.56 -17.58 25.77
N ILE A 190 15.38 -18.58 25.43
CA ILE A 190 16.04 -18.66 24.11
C ILE A 190 14.99 -18.79 23.00
N VAL A 191 13.99 -19.68 23.18
CA VAL A 191 12.90 -19.85 22.22
C VAL A 191 12.16 -18.54 22.03
N ILE A 192 11.79 -17.85 23.11
CA ILE A 192 11.03 -16.61 23.01
C ILE A 192 11.88 -15.49 22.36
N CYS A 193 13.14 -15.32 22.75
CA CYS A 193 14.01 -14.33 22.10
C CYS A 193 14.17 -14.62 20.60
N THR A 194 14.23 -15.90 20.21
CA THR A 194 14.28 -16.29 18.79
C THR A 194 12.96 -15.96 18.09
N CYS A 195 11.81 -16.26 18.69
CA CYS A 195 10.49 -15.90 18.15
C CYS A 195 10.29 -14.38 18.03
N VAL A 196 10.80 -13.61 19.00
CA VAL A 196 10.78 -12.15 18.92
C VAL A 196 11.57 -11.68 17.70
N LEU A 197 12.78 -12.20 17.49
CA LEU A 197 13.63 -11.83 16.36
C LEU A 197 13.04 -12.24 14.99
N THR A 198 12.41 -13.41 14.90
CA THR A 198 11.77 -13.84 13.64
C THR A 198 10.58 -12.95 13.27
N ILE A 199 9.98 -12.25 14.23
CA ILE A 199 8.89 -11.28 14.00
C ILE A 199 9.45 -9.87 13.77
N THR A 200 10.37 -9.39 14.61
CA THR A 200 10.83 -8.00 14.56
C THR A 200 11.70 -7.69 13.35
N ILE A 201 12.56 -8.63 12.91
CA ILE A 201 13.49 -8.39 11.81
C ILE A 201 12.75 -8.20 10.47
N PRO A 202 11.79 -9.06 10.06
CA PRO A 202 11.02 -8.80 8.84
C PRO A 202 10.22 -7.49 8.89
N ILE A 203 9.64 -7.16 10.04
CA ILE A 203 8.90 -5.89 10.22
C ILE A 203 9.84 -4.70 10.08
N LEU A 204 11.02 -4.75 10.71
CA LEU A 204 12.03 -3.71 10.59
C LEU A 204 12.47 -3.51 9.13
N CYS A 205 12.78 -4.60 8.42
CA CYS A 205 13.13 -4.55 7.00
C CYS A 205 12.01 -3.95 6.15
N PHE A 206 10.76 -4.32 6.41
CA PHE A 206 9.59 -3.76 5.74
C PHE A 206 9.45 -2.25 6.01
N CYS A 207 9.58 -1.80 7.26
CA CYS A 207 9.52 -0.39 7.61
C CYS A 207 10.65 0.42 6.97
N VAL A 208 11.89 -0.09 6.98
CA VAL A 208 13.02 0.56 6.31
C VAL A 208 12.81 0.65 4.80
N GLY A 209 12.32 -0.41 4.17
CA GLY A 209 11.97 -0.40 2.74
C GLY A 209 10.86 0.62 2.42
N LEU A 210 9.84 0.70 3.27
CA LEU A 210 8.76 1.66 3.14
C LEU A 210 9.26 3.12 3.29
N LEU A 211 10.10 3.39 4.30
CA LEU A 211 10.73 4.71 4.47
C LEU A 211 11.60 5.07 3.28
N THR A 212 12.42 4.13 2.78
CA THR A 212 13.24 4.33 1.58
C THR A 212 12.38 4.67 0.37
N PHE A 213 11.26 3.97 0.19
CA PHE A 213 10.31 4.25 -0.88
C PHE A 213 9.69 5.65 -0.74
N HIS A 214 9.25 6.05 0.45
CA HIS A 214 8.69 7.38 0.68
C HIS A 214 9.74 8.50 0.56
N CYS A 215 11.00 8.24 0.90
CA CYS A 215 12.12 9.15 0.61
C CYS A 215 12.30 9.34 -0.90
N TYR A 216 12.27 8.26 -1.67
CA TYR A 216 12.30 8.34 -3.14
C TYR A 216 11.14 9.19 -3.70
N LEU A 217 9.91 8.97 -3.21
CA LEU A 217 8.74 9.75 -3.61
C LEU A 217 8.86 11.23 -3.24
N TRP A 218 9.47 11.54 -2.09
CA TRP A 218 9.78 12.92 -1.71
C TRP A 218 10.75 13.55 -2.68
N VAL A 219 11.89 12.91 -2.96
CA VAL A 219 12.90 13.45 -3.90
C VAL A 219 12.30 13.68 -5.30
N LYS A 220 11.33 12.86 -5.72
CA LYS A 220 10.65 13.00 -7.01
C LYS A 220 9.42 13.91 -7.00
N ASP A 221 9.06 14.45 -5.84
CA ASP A 221 7.84 15.21 -5.59
C ASP A 221 6.59 14.59 -6.22
N ILE A 222 6.38 13.30 -5.96
CA ILE A 222 5.19 12.57 -6.39
C ILE A 222 4.57 11.85 -5.20
N THR A 223 3.28 11.56 -5.29
CA THR A 223 2.59 10.70 -4.32
C THR A 223 2.70 9.22 -4.70
N THR A 224 2.44 8.33 -3.74
CA THR A 224 2.34 6.88 -3.99
C THR A 224 1.29 6.59 -5.07
N TYR A 225 0.15 7.28 -5.02
CA TYR A 225 -0.89 7.19 -6.03
C TYR A 225 -0.36 7.53 -7.42
N GLU A 226 0.31 8.66 -7.58
CA GLU A 226 0.87 9.08 -8.85
C GLU A 226 1.91 8.09 -9.38
N PHE A 227 2.79 7.58 -8.52
CA PHE A 227 3.76 6.54 -8.87
C PHE A 227 3.06 5.29 -9.43
N ILE A 228 2.02 4.79 -8.74
CA ILE A 228 1.27 3.60 -9.15
C ILE A 228 0.56 3.84 -10.48
N ILE A 229 -0.09 4.99 -10.65
CA ILE A 229 -0.81 5.33 -11.89
C ILE A 229 0.17 5.43 -13.07
N ARG A 230 1.30 6.12 -12.90
CA ARG A 230 2.35 6.20 -13.95
C ARG A 230 2.84 4.81 -14.34
N ARG A 231 3.15 3.95 -13.36
CA ARG A 231 3.58 2.58 -13.59
C ARG A 231 2.54 1.75 -14.35
N ARG A 232 1.25 1.91 -14.03
CA ARG A 232 0.14 1.24 -14.73
C ARG A 232 0.02 1.74 -16.17
N LYS A 233 0.07 3.05 -16.41
CA LYS A 233 0.05 3.64 -17.77
C LYS A 233 1.18 3.08 -18.63
N THR A 234 2.41 3.11 -18.14
CA THR A 234 3.57 2.55 -18.88
C THR A 234 3.43 1.05 -19.15
N LYS A 235 2.86 0.27 -18.21
CA LYS A 235 2.60 -1.16 -18.43
C LYS A 235 1.56 -1.38 -19.53
N LEU A 236 0.48 -0.61 -19.53
CA LEU A 236 -0.57 -0.67 -20.55
C LEU A 236 -0.05 -0.25 -21.93
N GLU A 237 0.77 0.79 -22.01
CA GLU A 237 1.42 1.21 -23.25
C GLU A 237 2.30 0.11 -23.83
N LYS A 238 3.08 -0.59 -22.99
CA LYS A 238 3.90 -1.74 -23.42
C LYS A 238 3.04 -2.89 -23.94
N ILE A 239 1.93 -3.20 -23.26
CA ILE A 239 0.99 -4.24 -23.68
C ILE A 239 0.35 -3.86 -25.03
N ASN A 240 -0.11 -2.62 -25.18
CA ASN A 240 -0.74 -2.13 -26.40
C ASN A 240 0.24 -2.14 -27.60
N LYS A 241 1.50 -1.76 -27.37
CA LYS A 241 2.55 -1.87 -28.41
C LYS A 241 2.75 -3.33 -28.83
N LYS A 242 2.81 -4.26 -27.88
CA LYS A 242 2.95 -5.68 -28.16
C LYS A 242 1.73 -6.26 -28.90
N SER A 243 0.50 -5.85 -28.54
CA SER A 243 -0.70 -6.33 -29.22
C SER A 243 -0.79 -5.82 -30.65
N VAL A 244 -0.40 -4.56 -30.92
CA VAL A 244 -0.34 -4.02 -32.29
C VAL A 244 0.69 -4.77 -33.12
N GLN A 245 1.87 -5.07 -32.55
CA GLN A 245 2.91 -5.85 -33.26
C GLN A 245 2.42 -7.26 -33.60
N LEU A 246 1.80 -7.96 -32.65
CA LEU A 246 1.24 -9.30 -32.88
C LEU A 246 0.14 -9.28 -33.95
N GLU A 247 -0.67 -8.23 -34.00
CA GLU A 247 -1.71 -8.07 -35.02
C GLU A 247 -1.11 -7.84 -36.42
N GLN A 248 -0.01 -7.09 -36.52
CA GLN A 248 0.73 -6.92 -37.77
C GLN A 248 1.38 -8.23 -38.24
N GLU A 249 2.02 -8.97 -37.33
CA GLU A 249 2.60 -10.28 -37.63
C GLU A 249 1.54 -11.28 -38.11
N LYS A 250 0.35 -11.29 -37.49
CA LYS A 250 -0.79 -12.11 -37.96
C LYS A 250 -1.22 -11.74 -39.37
N LYS A 251 -1.34 -10.45 -39.69
CA LYS A 251 -1.70 -10.00 -41.05
C LYS A 251 -0.68 -10.46 -42.08
N ILE A 252 0.61 -10.32 -41.79
CA ILE A 252 1.69 -10.78 -42.67
C ILE A 252 1.62 -12.30 -42.88
N ILE A 253 1.36 -13.08 -41.83
CA ILE A 253 1.22 -14.53 -41.93
C ILE A 253 -0.02 -14.91 -42.76
N GLN A 254 -1.14 -14.23 -42.55
CA GLN A 254 -2.37 -14.46 -43.33
C GLN A 254 -2.18 -14.16 -44.81
N GLU A 255 -1.48 -13.08 -45.16
CA GLU A 255 -1.11 -12.76 -46.53
C GLU A 255 -0.22 -13.86 -47.14
N LYS A 256 0.83 -14.28 -46.43
CA LYS A 256 1.71 -15.38 -46.88
C LYS A 256 0.95 -16.69 -47.10
N ILE A 257 0.00 -17.03 -46.23
CA ILE A 257 -0.84 -18.22 -46.38
C ILE A 257 -1.73 -18.08 -47.62
N LYS A 258 -2.34 -16.92 -47.83
CA LYS A 258 -3.19 -16.66 -49.00
C LYS A 258 -2.40 -16.78 -50.30
N ASP A 259 -1.20 -16.21 -50.35
CA ASP A 259 -0.30 -16.32 -51.51
C ASP A 259 0.14 -17.76 -51.76
N ALA A 260 0.44 -18.53 -50.70
CA ALA A 260 0.80 -19.94 -50.82
C ALA A 260 -0.36 -20.78 -51.39
N ILE A 261 -1.59 -20.55 -50.93
CA ILE A 261 -2.80 -21.22 -51.46
C ILE A 261 -3.02 -20.85 -52.93
N GLN A 262 -2.85 -19.58 -53.30
CA GLN A 262 -3.02 -19.13 -54.68
C GLN A 262 -1.95 -19.72 -55.63
N ASN A 263 -0.71 -19.87 -55.15
CA ASN A 263 0.37 -20.48 -55.90
C ASN A 263 0.28 -22.02 -55.96
N GLN A 264 -0.32 -22.67 -54.96
CA GLN A 264 -0.62 -24.11 -54.99
C GLN A 264 -1.83 -24.44 -55.88
N ASN A 265 -2.72 -23.48 -56.16
CA ASN A 265 -3.82 -23.64 -57.11
C ASN A 265 -3.39 -23.66 -58.61
N TYR A 266 -2.08 -23.73 -58.92
CA TYR A 266 -1.58 -24.16 -60.23
C TYR A 266 -1.47 -25.69 -60.36
N SER A 267 -1.75 -26.47 -59.30
CA SER A 267 -1.93 -27.90 -59.43
C SER A 267 -2.89 -28.44 -58.37
N SER A 268 -4.07 -28.86 -58.83
CA SER A 268 -5.08 -29.65 -58.10
C SER A 268 -6.13 -28.85 -57.31
N ARG A 269 -7.18 -28.42 -58.03
CA ARG A 269 -8.56 -28.45 -57.50
C ARG A 269 -8.83 -29.90 -57.08
N ASP A 270 -9.04 -30.13 -55.79
CA ASP A 270 -9.92 -31.17 -55.19
C ASP A 270 -9.44 -31.54 -53.78
N GLU A 271 -9.43 -30.60 -52.82
CA GLU A 271 -9.43 -30.94 -51.39
C GLU A 271 -9.73 -29.73 -50.47
N PHE A 272 -10.82 -29.01 -50.74
CA PHE A 272 -11.32 -27.97 -49.81
C PHE A 272 -12.74 -28.28 -49.36
N SER A 273 -12.88 -29.32 -48.52
CA SER A 273 -14.10 -29.55 -47.73
C SER A 273 -13.84 -29.86 -46.25
N SER A 274 -12.60 -29.70 -45.76
CA SER A 274 -12.23 -30.13 -44.40
C SER A 274 -11.62 -29.05 -43.50
N ILE A 275 -11.40 -27.81 -43.97
CA ILE A 275 -10.77 -26.74 -43.18
C ILE A 275 -11.81 -25.71 -42.67
N ASP A 276 -12.99 -26.18 -42.29
CA ASP A 276 -13.89 -25.45 -41.36
C ASP A 276 -13.85 -26.06 -39.94
N LYS A 277 -12.89 -26.94 -39.67
CA LYS A 277 -12.68 -27.55 -38.35
C LYS A 277 -11.24 -27.45 -37.86
N VAL A 278 -10.62 -26.27 -37.94
CA VAL A 278 -9.56 -25.93 -36.99
C VAL A 278 -10.22 -25.22 -35.82
N VAL A 279 -10.81 -26.02 -34.94
CA VAL A 279 -11.07 -25.60 -33.56
C VAL A 279 -9.72 -25.18 -32.99
N LEU A 280 -9.58 -23.89 -32.66
CA LEU A 280 -8.47 -23.37 -31.88
C LEU A 280 -8.30 -24.25 -30.62
N PRO A 281 -7.21 -25.01 -30.46
CA PRO A 281 -6.94 -25.64 -29.18
C PRO A 281 -6.49 -24.53 -28.23
N GLY A 282 -7.24 -24.32 -27.15
CA GLY A 282 -6.80 -23.47 -26.03
C GLY A 282 -7.45 -22.09 -25.91
N VAL A 283 -8.61 -21.84 -26.54
CA VAL A 283 -9.60 -20.99 -25.87
C VAL A 283 -10.36 -21.90 -24.92
N ASP A 284 -9.70 -22.23 -23.81
CA ASP A 284 -10.41 -22.84 -22.70
C ASP A 284 -11.55 -21.89 -22.34
N ASN A 285 -12.76 -22.44 -22.26
CA ASN A 285 -13.93 -21.85 -21.62
C ASN A 285 -13.72 -21.63 -20.10
N ASN A 286 -12.48 -21.40 -19.67
CA ASN A 286 -12.03 -21.09 -18.32
C ASN A 286 -11.67 -19.61 -18.13
N PHE A 287 -12.21 -18.70 -18.95
CA PHE A 287 -12.31 -17.30 -18.55
C PHE A 287 -13.15 -17.12 -17.26
N ASN A 288 -13.93 -18.14 -16.87
CA ASN A 288 -14.65 -18.24 -15.61
C ASN A 288 -14.02 -19.16 -14.54
N ALA A 289 -12.86 -19.81 -14.76
CA ALA A 289 -12.23 -20.68 -13.74
C ALA A 289 -10.79 -20.30 -13.38
N ASN A 290 -10.04 -19.62 -14.26
CA ASN A 290 -8.75 -19.02 -13.86
C ASN A 290 -8.92 -17.64 -13.21
N THR A 291 -10.13 -17.09 -13.24
CA THR A 291 -10.64 -16.11 -12.27
C THR A 291 -10.98 -16.73 -10.91
N ALA A 292 -11.06 -18.07 -10.78
CA ALA A 292 -11.37 -18.78 -9.54
C ALA A 292 -10.13 -19.29 -8.76
N LEU A 293 -8.95 -19.34 -9.37
CA LEU A 293 -7.68 -19.51 -8.63
C LEU A 293 -7.01 -18.16 -8.28
N ALA A 294 -7.43 -17.08 -8.93
CA ALA A 294 -7.21 -15.71 -8.48
C ALA A 294 -8.36 -15.19 -7.57
N SER A 295 -9.46 -15.93 -7.40
CA SER A 295 -10.55 -15.54 -6.49
C SER A 295 -10.25 -15.80 -5.02
N ASN A 296 -9.16 -16.51 -4.68
CA ASN A 296 -8.63 -16.52 -3.31
C ASN A 296 -7.67 -15.36 -3.00
N ALA A 297 -7.43 -14.46 -3.95
CA ALA A 297 -6.73 -13.19 -3.74
C ALA A 297 -7.66 -11.97 -3.79
N ASN A 298 -8.98 -12.17 -3.69
CA ASN A 298 -9.98 -11.12 -3.59
C ASN A 298 -10.56 -11.04 -2.18
N THR A 299 -9.95 -10.19 -1.35
CA THR A 299 -10.76 -9.20 -0.63
C THR A 299 -10.19 -7.80 -0.88
N MET A 300 -10.91 -7.05 -1.71
CA MET A 300 -10.93 -5.59 -1.80
C MET A 300 -9.73 -4.86 -2.44
N THR A 301 -9.70 -4.80 -3.78
CA THR A 301 -9.37 -3.54 -4.46
C THR A 301 -10.37 -3.27 -5.58
N SER A 302 -11.08 -2.14 -5.44
CA SER A 302 -12.07 -1.64 -6.39
C SER A 302 -11.42 -1.20 -7.71
N SER A 303 -12.15 -1.43 -8.81
CA SER A 303 -11.88 -0.99 -10.18
C SER A 303 -11.35 0.45 -10.30
N PRO A 304 -10.34 0.71 -11.15
CA PRO A 304 -9.96 2.08 -11.50
C PRO A 304 -10.84 2.57 -12.64
N CYS A 305 -11.97 3.23 -12.35
CA CYS A 305 -12.56 4.17 -13.30
C CYS A 305 -11.78 5.48 -13.22
N ALA A 306 -10.71 5.56 -14.01
CA ALA A 306 -10.07 6.82 -14.37
C ALA A 306 -10.11 6.88 -15.90
N VAL A 307 -11.11 7.58 -16.44
CA VAL A 307 -11.05 8.07 -17.81
C VAL A 307 -9.84 9.01 -17.89
N PRO A 308 -8.92 8.83 -18.84
CA PRO A 308 -7.81 9.77 -19.02
C PRO A 308 -8.36 11.05 -19.66
N CYS A 309 -8.41 12.16 -18.91
CA CYS A 309 -8.40 13.47 -19.55
C CYS A 309 -7.01 13.68 -20.14
N ALA A 310 -6.98 14.00 -21.42
CA ALA A 310 -5.79 14.46 -22.13
C ALA A 310 -5.29 15.79 -21.51
N ASP A 311 -4.00 16.08 -21.69
CA ASP A 311 -3.29 17.30 -21.33
C ASP A 311 -2.81 17.46 -19.87
N ASP A 312 -1.87 16.59 -19.47
CA ASP A 312 -1.10 16.67 -18.21
C ASP A 312 0.39 17.03 -18.48
N LYS A 313 0.68 17.97 -19.39
CA LYS A 313 2.07 18.33 -19.75
C LYS A 313 2.57 19.71 -19.31
N LEU A 314 1.73 20.62 -18.83
CA LEU A 314 2.17 21.95 -18.39
C LEU A 314 1.71 22.21 -16.95
N ASN A 315 2.61 22.75 -16.11
CA ASN A 315 2.40 23.18 -14.71
C ASN A 315 2.64 22.17 -13.57
N MET A 316 3.68 21.35 -13.70
CA MET A 316 4.18 20.51 -12.60
C MET A 316 5.21 21.21 -11.68
N SER A 317 5.68 22.43 -12.00
CA SER A 317 6.86 23.04 -11.34
C SER A 317 6.58 24.07 -10.23
N LEU A 318 5.34 24.51 -10.01
CA LEU A 318 5.02 25.54 -9.01
C LEU A 318 4.38 25.02 -7.71
N ARG A 319 4.05 23.72 -7.65
CA ARG A 319 3.18 23.16 -6.60
C ARG A 319 3.91 22.37 -5.49
N ALA A 320 5.25 22.36 -5.51
CA ALA A 320 6.08 21.57 -4.60
C ALA A 320 6.26 22.21 -3.20
N PHE A 321 6.07 23.52 -3.07
CA PHE A 321 6.47 24.25 -1.86
C PHE A 321 5.39 24.28 -0.75
N GLN A 322 4.10 24.17 -1.09
CA GLN A 322 3.01 24.32 -0.11
C GLN A 322 2.41 23.02 0.43
N ARG A 323 2.63 21.86 -0.22
CA ARG A 323 1.87 20.62 0.10
C ARG A 323 2.31 19.86 1.34
N ARG A 324 3.50 20.13 1.89
CA ARG A 324 4.10 19.31 2.96
C ARG A 324 4.40 20.09 4.24
N GLY A 325 3.74 21.23 4.44
CA GLY A 325 3.82 22.06 5.65
C GLY A 325 5.26 22.30 6.10
N THR A 326 5.95 23.24 5.49
CA THR A 326 7.16 23.76 6.12
C THR A 326 6.75 24.46 7.42
N VAL A 327 7.32 24.00 8.53
CA VAL A 327 7.63 24.90 9.63
C VAL A 327 8.62 25.88 9.01
N ALA A 328 8.19 27.13 8.83
CA ALA A 328 9.08 28.22 8.42
C ALA A 328 10.10 28.50 9.56
N PRO A 329 11.29 29.01 9.25
CA PRO A 329 12.47 28.97 10.13
C PRO A 329 12.31 29.72 11.44
#